data_AF-A0A7C4UFA1-F1
#
_entry.id   AF-A0A7C4UFA1-F1
#
_cell.length_a   1.000
_cell.length_b   1.000
_cell.length_c   1.000
_cell.angle_alpha   90.00
_cell.angle_beta   90.00
_cell.angle_gamma   90.00
#
_symmetry.space_group_name_H-M   'P 1'
#
loop_
_entity.id
_entity.type
_entity.pdbx_description
1 polymer ?
#
loop_
_entity_poly.entity_id
_entity_poly.type
_entity_poly.pdbx_seq_one_letter_code
_entity_poly.pdbx_strand_id
1 'polypeptide(L)'
;MKTRWTREEEIKALKKPFEKPEELKKAVAESKEPDKLVGKYVGDGLVGLLMPAVRKVMGASDRSEQVQRNLHVAFALAAYRADNGRYPPRLDDLAPKYLAKVPGDIFSGKSLVYKPTATGYLFYSVGQNGKDEGGRWYDDEPRGDDPNVRMPLPKLPPQ
;
A
#
# COMPACT_ATOMS: atom_id res chain seq x y z
N MET A 1 -14.30 -8.58 12.92
CA MET A 1 -12.97 -7.96 12.69
C MET A 1 -11.88 -9.03 12.91
N LYS A 2 -11.76 -10.03 12.02
CA LYS A 2 -10.61 -10.95 11.99
C LYS A 2 -9.59 -10.33 11.05
N THR A 3 -8.61 -9.68 11.65
CA THR A 3 -7.71 -8.73 11.04
C THR A 3 -6.69 -9.42 10.13
N ARG A 4 -6.28 -8.71 9.07
CA ARG A 4 -5.31 -9.04 8.00
C ARG A 4 -4.18 -10.02 8.36
N TRP A 5 -3.74 -10.03 9.61
CA TRP A 5 -2.69 -10.86 10.20
C TRP A 5 -3.02 -12.36 10.25
N THR A 6 -4.27 -12.76 10.53
CA THR A 6 -4.64 -14.20 10.57
C THR A 6 -4.50 -14.84 9.19
N ARG A 7 -4.74 -14.08 8.11
CA ARG A 7 -4.62 -14.57 6.73
C ARG A 7 -3.18 -14.76 6.26
N GLU A 8 -2.20 -14.12 6.89
CA GLU A 8 -0.78 -14.32 6.55
C GLU A 8 -0.25 -15.61 7.15
N GLU A 9 -0.58 -15.86 8.41
CA GLU A 9 -0.25 -17.12 9.09
C GLU A 9 -0.96 -18.30 8.43
N GLU A 10 -2.23 -18.13 8.03
CA GLU A 10 -2.98 -19.12 7.25
C GLU A 10 -2.29 -19.45 5.93
N ILE A 11 -1.95 -18.46 5.09
CA ILE A 11 -1.28 -18.68 3.79
C ILE A 11 0.12 -19.28 3.96
N LYS A 12 0.86 -18.86 4.99
CA LYS A 12 2.16 -19.45 5.31
C LYS A 12 2.01 -20.90 5.79
N ALA A 13 0.96 -21.21 6.55
CA ALA A 13 0.65 -22.55 7.01
C ALA A 13 0.26 -23.50 5.86
N LEU A 14 -0.32 -22.99 4.77
CA LEU A 14 -0.61 -23.77 3.55
C LEU A 14 0.67 -24.28 2.84
N LYS A 15 1.85 -23.75 3.17
CA LYS A 15 3.14 -24.26 2.66
C LYS A 15 3.69 -25.45 3.45
N LYS A 16 3.29 -25.61 4.71
CA LYS A 16 3.76 -26.70 5.60
C LYS A 16 3.61 -28.09 5.00
N PRO A 17 2.56 -28.41 4.23
CA PRO A 17 2.44 -29.72 3.62
C PRO A 17 3.59 -29.97 2.63
N PHE A 18 3.97 -29.01 1.78
CA PHE A 18 5.09 -29.10 0.82
C PHE A 18 6.45 -29.40 1.46
N GLU A 19 6.62 -29.05 2.74
CA GLU A 19 7.87 -29.27 3.49
C GLU A 19 8.02 -30.72 3.96
N LYS A 20 6.95 -31.53 3.90
CA LYS A 20 6.93 -32.91 4.43
C LYS A 20 6.22 -33.91 3.49
N PRO A 21 6.93 -34.42 2.46
CA PRO A 21 6.36 -35.34 1.47
C PRO A 21 5.89 -36.68 2.05
N GLU A 22 6.53 -37.15 3.13
CA GLU A 22 6.22 -38.45 3.75
C GLU A 22 4.88 -38.44 4.50
N GLU A 23 4.52 -37.30 5.11
CA GLU A 23 3.22 -37.14 5.76
C GLU A 23 2.08 -37.17 4.73
N LEU A 24 2.31 -36.63 3.53
CA LEU A 24 1.35 -36.72 2.41
C LEU A 24 1.18 -38.16 1.93
N LYS A 25 2.29 -38.87 1.65
CA LYS A 25 2.23 -40.25 1.15
C LYS A 25 1.43 -41.14 2.09
N LYS A 26 1.67 -41.02 3.41
CA LYS A 26 0.92 -41.75 4.43
C LYS A 26 -0.57 -41.37 4.44
N ALA A 27 -0.88 -40.07 4.43
CA ALA A 27 -2.27 -39.61 4.43
C ALA A 27 -3.05 -40.03 3.17
N VAL A 28 -2.39 -40.09 2.01
CA VAL A 28 -2.98 -40.58 0.75
C VAL A 28 -3.26 -42.09 0.81
N ALA A 29 -2.32 -42.88 1.34
CA ALA A 29 -2.48 -44.33 1.48
C ALA A 29 -3.63 -44.71 2.44
N GLU A 30 -3.90 -43.89 3.46
CA GLU A 30 -4.95 -44.12 4.45
C GLU A 30 -6.31 -43.49 4.06
N SER A 31 -6.37 -42.72 2.97
CA SER A 31 -7.56 -41.96 2.57
C SER A 31 -8.58 -42.82 1.80
N LYS A 32 -9.87 -42.61 2.09
CA LYS A 32 -10.99 -43.16 1.30
C LYS A 32 -11.19 -42.46 -0.04
N GLU A 33 -10.64 -41.25 -0.19
CA GLU A 33 -10.75 -40.41 -1.39
C GLU A 33 -9.38 -39.79 -1.73
N PRO A 34 -8.42 -40.61 -2.21
CA PRO A 34 -7.03 -40.17 -2.42
C PRO A 34 -6.92 -39.02 -3.43
N ASP A 35 -7.69 -39.06 -4.52
CA ASP A 35 -7.65 -38.04 -5.58
C ASP A 35 -8.04 -36.65 -5.08
N LYS A 36 -9.09 -36.58 -4.24
CA LYS A 36 -9.52 -35.31 -3.63
C LYS A 36 -8.48 -34.77 -2.65
N LEU A 37 -7.83 -35.65 -1.90
CA LEU A 37 -6.78 -35.26 -0.96
C LEU A 37 -5.56 -34.71 -1.70
N VAL A 38 -5.11 -35.37 -2.76
CA VAL A 38 -4.01 -34.90 -3.61
C VAL A 38 -4.36 -33.57 -4.26
N GLY A 39 -5.56 -33.44 -4.82
CA GLY A 39 -6.03 -32.18 -5.43
C GLY A 39 -6.04 -31.01 -4.43
N LYS A 40 -6.57 -31.23 -3.23
CA LYS A 40 -6.53 -30.22 -2.16
C LYS A 40 -5.10 -29.85 -1.77
N TYR A 41 -4.23 -30.84 -1.61
CA TYR A 41 -2.86 -30.62 -1.16
C TYR A 41 -2.02 -29.82 -2.18
N VAL A 42 -2.11 -30.19 -3.47
CA VAL A 42 -1.46 -29.45 -4.55
C VAL A 42 -2.03 -28.04 -4.61
N GLY A 43 -3.36 -27.88 -4.49
CA GLY A 43 -4.03 -26.58 -4.45
C GLY A 43 -3.54 -25.69 -3.32
N ASP A 44 -3.57 -26.19 -2.08
CA ASP A 44 -3.13 -25.47 -0.88
C ASP A 44 -1.66 -25.03 -1.02
N GLY A 45 -0.79 -25.91 -1.48
CA GLY A 45 0.62 -25.60 -1.66
C GLY A 45 0.89 -24.57 -2.77
N LEU A 46 0.19 -24.65 -3.90
CA LEU A 46 0.26 -23.64 -4.95
C LEU A 46 -0.22 -22.27 -4.47
N VAL A 47 -1.33 -22.23 -3.72
CA VAL A 47 -1.84 -21.00 -3.10
C VAL A 47 -0.82 -20.44 -2.11
N GLY A 48 -0.30 -21.29 -1.20
CA GLY A 48 0.75 -20.90 -0.26
C GLY A 48 1.96 -20.31 -0.96
N LEU A 49 2.42 -20.93 -2.05
CA LEU A 49 3.57 -20.51 -2.83
C LEU A 49 3.35 -19.18 -3.57
N LEU A 50 2.22 -19.03 -4.27
CA LEU A 50 1.99 -17.91 -5.19
C LEU A 50 1.44 -16.66 -4.50
N MET A 51 0.59 -16.82 -3.49
CA MET A 51 -0.09 -15.67 -2.86
C MET A 51 0.84 -14.58 -2.30
N PRO A 52 2.01 -14.88 -1.71
CA PRO A 52 2.94 -13.84 -1.28
C PRO A 52 3.43 -12.96 -2.44
N ALA A 53 3.73 -13.55 -3.60
CA ALA A 53 4.17 -12.81 -4.78
C ALA A 53 3.04 -11.94 -5.33
N VAL A 54 1.83 -12.49 -5.45
CA VAL A 54 0.64 -11.73 -5.87
C VAL A 54 0.41 -10.52 -4.96
N ARG A 55 0.53 -10.69 -3.64
CA ARG A 55 0.40 -9.58 -2.69
C ARG A 55 1.47 -8.50 -2.84
N LYS A 56 2.72 -8.89 -3.12
CA LYS A 56 3.80 -7.91 -3.36
C LYS A 56 3.54 -7.09 -4.62
N VAL A 57 3.05 -7.71 -5.69
CA VAL A 57 2.67 -7.02 -6.92
C VAL A 57 1.50 -6.08 -6.69
N MET A 58 0.43 -6.54 -6.03
CA MET A 58 -0.70 -5.66 -5.68
C MET A 58 -0.24 -4.46 -4.83
N GLY A 59 0.57 -4.70 -3.80
CA GLY A 59 1.11 -3.61 -2.97
C GLY A 59 1.97 -2.61 -3.75
N ALA A 60 2.73 -3.08 -4.73
CA ALA A 60 3.47 -2.17 -5.61
C ALA A 60 2.54 -1.34 -6.50
N SER A 61 1.52 -1.97 -7.09
CA SER A 61 0.49 -1.30 -7.90
C SER A 61 -0.24 -0.23 -7.09
N ASP A 62 -0.72 -0.58 -5.88
CA ASP A 62 -1.43 0.34 -4.99
C ASP A 62 -0.55 1.56 -4.65
N ARG A 63 0.73 1.34 -4.32
CA ARG A 63 1.66 2.45 -4.05
C ARG A 63 1.86 3.34 -5.28
N SER A 64 2.03 2.75 -6.46
CA SER A 64 2.15 3.52 -7.71
C SER A 64 0.90 4.36 -7.97
N GLU A 65 -0.29 3.80 -7.75
CA GLU A 65 -1.55 4.53 -7.88
C GLU A 65 -1.64 5.69 -6.87
N GLN A 66 -1.31 5.45 -5.59
CA GLN A 66 -1.35 6.50 -4.58
C GLN A 66 -0.34 7.62 -4.87
N VAL A 67 0.86 7.29 -5.37
CA VAL A 67 1.85 8.29 -5.80
C VAL A 67 1.30 9.12 -6.97
N GLN A 68 0.66 8.51 -7.96
CA GLN A 68 0.03 9.24 -9.07
C GLN A 68 -1.09 10.16 -8.60
N ARG A 69 -1.97 9.69 -7.71
CA ARG A 69 -3.03 10.50 -7.10
C ARG A 69 -2.45 11.69 -6.34
N ASN A 70 -1.38 11.48 -5.58
CA ASN A 70 -0.69 12.55 -4.89
C ASN A 70 -0.11 13.58 -5.87
N LEU A 71 0.51 13.15 -6.96
CA LEU A 71 1.04 14.08 -7.98
C LEU A 71 -0.05 14.97 -8.59
N HIS A 72 -1.26 14.44 -8.84
CA HIS A 72 -2.38 15.28 -9.28
C HIS A 72 -2.73 16.39 -8.28
N VAL A 73 -2.75 16.06 -6.98
CA VAL A 73 -2.96 17.06 -5.91
C VAL A 73 -1.83 18.09 -5.87
N ALA A 74 -0.57 17.65 -6.06
CA ALA A 74 0.58 18.55 -6.09
C ALA A 74 0.51 19.55 -7.26
N PHE A 75 0.12 19.11 -8.45
CA PHE A 75 -0.09 20.00 -9.60
C PHE A 75 -1.23 20.99 -9.34
N ALA A 76 -2.34 20.54 -8.75
CA ALA A 76 -3.44 21.42 -8.37
C ALA A 76 -3.02 22.47 -7.32
N LEU A 77 -2.20 22.09 -6.33
CA LEU A 77 -1.61 23.02 -5.35
C LEU A 77 -0.70 24.06 -6.01
N ALA A 78 0.10 23.64 -6.99
CA ALA A 78 0.95 24.55 -7.75
C ALA A 78 0.12 25.57 -8.55
N ALA A 79 -0.93 25.11 -9.24
CA ALA A 79 -1.86 25.98 -9.98
C ALA A 79 -2.60 26.94 -9.03
N TYR A 80 -3.10 26.45 -7.90
CA TYR A 80 -3.74 27.28 -6.88
C TYR A 80 -2.79 28.39 -6.41
N ARG A 81 -1.52 28.06 -6.12
CA ARG A 81 -0.53 29.05 -5.70
C ARG A 81 -0.21 30.05 -6.80
N ALA A 82 -0.15 29.62 -8.06
CA ALA A 82 0.08 30.53 -9.18
C ALA A 82 -1.04 31.59 -9.28
N ASP A 83 -2.29 31.19 -9.10
CA ASP A 83 -3.45 32.09 -9.19
C ASP A 83 -3.63 32.98 -7.94
N ASN A 84 -3.25 32.50 -6.76
CA ASN A 84 -3.60 33.13 -5.47
C ASN A 84 -2.40 33.64 -4.68
N GLY A 85 -1.17 33.38 -5.14
CA GLY A 85 0.08 33.72 -4.44
C GLY A 85 0.37 32.89 -3.18
N ARG A 86 -0.55 32.00 -2.76
CA ARG A 86 -0.45 31.19 -1.54
C ARG A 86 -1.04 29.79 -1.75
N TYR A 87 -0.66 28.83 -0.91
CA TYR A 87 -1.32 27.52 -0.88
C TYR A 87 -2.69 27.62 -0.17
N PRO A 88 -3.65 26.73 -0.50
CA PRO A 88 -4.96 26.73 0.14
C PRO A 88 -4.86 26.28 1.60
N PRO A 89 -5.79 26.70 2.47
CA PRO A 89 -5.85 26.19 3.85
C PRO A 89 -6.29 24.73 3.91
N ARG A 90 -7.04 24.22 2.92
CA ARG A 90 -7.49 22.83 2.83
C ARG A 90 -7.31 22.27 1.43
N LEU A 91 -7.08 20.96 1.32
CA LEU A 91 -7.04 20.31 -0.01
C LEU A 91 -8.39 20.42 -0.73
N ASP A 92 -9.51 20.41 0.00
CA ASP A 92 -10.85 20.52 -0.57
C ASP A 92 -11.03 21.79 -1.43
N ASP A 93 -10.28 22.86 -1.13
CA ASP A 93 -10.32 24.14 -1.86
C ASP A 93 -9.71 24.05 -3.27
N LEU A 94 -9.10 22.91 -3.62
CA LEU A 94 -8.61 22.63 -4.97
C LEU A 94 -9.74 22.28 -5.94
N ALA A 95 -10.90 21.87 -5.42
CA ALA A 95 -12.06 21.52 -6.23
C ALA A 95 -13.12 22.65 -6.21
N PRO A 96 -13.93 22.79 -7.28
CA PRO A 96 -13.87 22.05 -8.54
C PRO A 96 -12.86 22.64 -9.55
N LYS A 97 -12.25 23.79 -9.25
CA LYS A 97 -11.50 24.58 -10.24
C LYS A 97 -10.24 23.88 -10.75
N TYR A 98 -9.43 23.30 -9.87
CA TYR A 98 -8.15 22.68 -10.23
C TYR A 98 -8.25 21.14 -10.31
N LEU A 99 -9.23 20.55 -9.63
CA LEU A 99 -9.56 19.14 -9.69
C LEU A 99 -11.08 18.97 -9.66
N ALA A 100 -11.62 17.98 -10.38
CA ALA A 100 -13.05 17.64 -10.27
C ALA A 100 -13.43 17.23 -8.84
N LYS A 101 -12.54 16.48 -8.17
CA LYS A 101 -12.62 16.10 -6.76
C LYS A 101 -11.21 15.81 -6.25
N VAL A 102 -10.92 16.12 -4.99
CA VAL A 102 -9.65 15.75 -4.36
C VAL A 102 -9.63 14.24 -4.10
N PRO A 103 -8.64 13.49 -4.63
CA PRO A 103 -8.51 12.06 -4.35
C PRO A 103 -8.19 11.82 -2.87
N GLY A 104 -8.85 10.83 -2.28
CA GLY A 104 -8.52 10.35 -0.94
C GLY A 104 -7.33 9.38 -0.94
N ASP A 105 -6.98 8.94 0.26
CA ASP A 105 -5.98 7.93 0.54
C ASP A 105 -6.57 6.51 0.35
N ILE A 106 -6.02 5.73 -0.58
CA ILE A 106 -6.50 4.36 -0.87
C ILE A 106 -6.29 3.40 0.30
N PHE A 107 -5.30 3.66 1.17
CA PHE A 107 -4.93 2.72 2.23
C PHE A 107 -5.77 2.93 3.49
N SER A 108 -6.05 4.18 3.86
CA SER A 108 -6.91 4.49 5.01
C SER A 108 -8.40 4.62 4.64
N GLY A 109 -8.73 4.84 3.37
CA GLY A 109 -10.08 5.20 2.93
C GLY A 109 -10.52 6.59 3.39
N LYS A 110 -9.60 7.42 3.89
CA LYS A 110 -9.85 8.77 4.42
C LYS A 110 -9.24 9.83 3.49
N SER A 111 -9.38 11.10 3.86
CA SER A 111 -8.64 12.19 3.21
C SER A 111 -7.14 12.08 3.48
N LEU A 112 -6.33 12.60 2.56
CA LEU A 112 -4.88 12.75 2.75
C LEU A 112 -4.59 13.66 3.95
N VAL A 113 -3.49 13.38 4.65
CA VAL A 113 -2.99 14.27 5.69
C VAL A 113 -2.33 15.46 5.00
N TYR A 114 -2.75 16.69 5.34
CA TYR A 114 -2.22 17.92 4.75
C TYR A 114 -1.68 18.87 5.82
N LYS A 115 -0.46 19.34 5.62
CA LYS A 115 0.27 20.25 6.49
C LYS A 115 0.82 21.41 5.64
N PRO A 116 0.02 22.44 5.34
CA PRO A 116 0.49 23.63 4.65
C PRO A 116 1.43 24.46 5.55
N THR A 117 2.36 25.17 4.92
CA THR A 117 3.19 26.19 5.57
C THR A 117 3.12 27.49 4.77
N ALA A 118 3.73 28.57 5.27
CA ALA A 118 3.74 29.86 4.58
C ALA A 118 4.41 29.78 3.18
N THR A 119 5.44 28.94 3.04
CA THR A 119 6.26 28.84 1.83
C THR A 119 6.11 27.51 1.11
N GLY A 120 5.30 26.60 1.64
CA GLY A 120 5.37 25.19 1.28
C GLY A 120 4.20 24.36 1.78
N TYR A 121 4.37 23.06 1.71
CA TYR A 121 3.46 22.08 2.27
C TYR A 121 4.12 20.71 2.39
N LEU A 122 3.53 19.87 3.22
CA LEU A 122 3.66 18.42 3.18
C LEU A 122 2.24 17.85 3.09
N PHE A 123 2.01 16.90 2.19
CA PHE A 123 0.85 16.03 2.30
C PHE A 123 1.21 14.59 1.99
N TYR A 124 0.45 13.65 2.56
CA TYR A 124 0.75 12.24 2.44
C TYR A 124 -0.46 11.34 2.71
N SER A 125 -0.31 10.10 2.26
CA SER A 125 -1.15 8.95 2.64
C SER A 125 -0.44 8.19 3.77
N VAL A 126 -1.19 7.49 4.64
CA VAL A 126 -0.63 6.72 5.78
C VAL A 126 -0.03 5.36 5.39
N GLY A 127 0.20 5.14 4.09
CA GLY A 127 0.92 3.99 3.60
C GLY A 127 0.20 2.65 3.74
N GLN A 128 0.86 1.60 3.25
CA GLN A 128 0.28 0.25 3.18
C GLN A 128 0.17 -0.38 4.59
N ASN A 129 1.05 0.02 5.51
CA ASN A 129 1.06 -0.45 6.89
C ASN A 129 -0.10 0.14 7.73
N GLY A 130 -0.72 1.23 7.27
CA GLY A 130 -1.85 1.91 7.90
C GLY A 130 -1.51 2.69 9.18
N LYS A 131 -0.23 2.96 9.42
CA LYS A 131 0.28 3.72 10.56
C LYS A 131 0.75 5.06 10.05
N ASP A 132 0.29 6.14 10.68
CA ASP A 132 0.79 7.48 10.35
C ASP A 132 2.24 7.60 10.83
N GLU A 133 3.17 7.62 9.88
CA GLU A 133 4.60 7.78 10.10
C GLU A 133 5.03 9.22 9.81
N GLY A 134 4.09 10.17 9.83
CA GLY A 134 4.37 11.58 9.66
C GLY A 134 4.71 11.97 8.22
N GLY A 135 4.45 11.11 7.24
CA GLY A 135 4.83 11.33 5.84
C GLY A 135 6.22 10.81 5.50
N ARG A 136 6.80 9.90 6.31
CA ARG A 136 8.11 9.30 6.04
C ARG A 136 8.01 8.24 4.94
N TRP A 137 8.81 8.39 3.89
CA TRP A 137 8.92 7.45 2.77
C TRP A 137 10.14 6.53 2.91
N TYR A 138 10.44 5.77 1.85
CA TYR A 138 11.51 4.79 1.83
C TYR A 138 12.92 5.39 1.88
N ASP A 139 13.06 6.66 1.52
CA ASP A 139 14.29 7.45 1.52
C ASP A 139 14.43 8.37 2.75
N ASP A 140 13.45 8.39 3.65
CA ASP A 140 13.53 9.09 4.93
C ASP A 140 14.23 8.23 6.00
N GLU A 141 14.75 8.88 7.06
CA GLU A 141 15.32 8.23 8.24
C GLU A 141 14.58 8.73 9.50
N PRO A 142 13.93 7.83 10.28
CA PRO A 142 13.73 6.42 10.01
C PRO A 142 12.80 6.17 8.83
N ARG A 143 13.04 5.06 8.10
CA ARG A 143 12.21 4.67 6.94
C ARG A 143 10.74 4.54 7.34
N GLY A 144 9.86 4.99 6.47
CA GLY A 144 8.43 4.72 6.53
C GLY A 144 7.87 4.20 5.21
N ASP A 145 6.55 4.12 5.09
CA ASP A 145 5.87 3.76 3.83
C ASP A 145 4.77 4.73 3.41
N ASP A 146 4.80 5.98 3.91
CA ASP A 146 3.80 7.04 3.67
C ASP A 146 4.07 7.80 2.35
N PRO A 147 3.28 7.58 1.26
CA PRO A 147 3.49 8.31 0.01
C PRO A 147 3.25 9.78 0.24
N ASN A 148 4.32 10.57 0.09
CA ASN A 148 4.30 11.99 0.38
C ASN A 148 4.69 12.84 -0.83
N VAL A 149 4.24 14.10 -0.79
CA VAL A 149 4.80 15.19 -1.59
C VAL A 149 5.06 16.34 -0.63
N ARG A 150 6.27 16.90 -0.74
CA ARG A 150 6.67 18.07 0.04
C ARG A 150 7.23 19.16 -0.86
N MET A 151 6.87 20.39 -0.54
CA MET A 151 7.39 21.59 -1.17
C MET A 151 7.84 22.58 -0.09
N PRO A 152 9.04 23.17 -0.18
CA PRO A 152 10.08 22.84 -1.17
C PRO A 152 10.58 21.40 -1.03
N LEU A 153 11.16 20.86 -2.11
CA LEU A 153 11.79 19.55 -2.09
C LEU A 153 13.00 19.57 -1.13
N PRO A 154 13.27 18.46 -0.42
CA PRO A 154 14.49 18.33 0.35
C PRO A 154 15.70 18.38 -0.58
N LYS A 155 16.88 18.71 -0.03
CA LYS A 155 18.13 18.64 -0.80
C LYS A 155 18.33 17.20 -1.26
N LEU A 156 18.59 17.01 -2.55
CA LEU A 156 18.95 15.70 -3.07
C LEU A 156 20.26 15.24 -2.41
N PRO A 157 20.40 13.95 -2.08
CA PRO A 157 21.67 13.41 -1.63
C PRO A 157 22.74 13.63 -2.72
N PRO A 158 24.01 13.79 -2.33
CA PRO A 158 25.10 13.83 -3.31
C PRO A 158 25.10 12.55 -4.15
N GLN A 159 25.33 12.71 -5.46
CA GLN A 159 25.42 11.62 -6.43
C GLN A 159 26.69 10.79 -6.23
#